data_AF-A0A954KAK6-F1
#
_entry.id   AF-A0A954KAK6-F1
#
_cell.length_a   1.000
_cell.length_b   1.000
_cell.length_c   1.000
_cell.angle_alpha   90.00
_cell.angle_beta   90.00
_cell.angle_gamma   90.00
#
_symmetry.space_group_name_H-M   'P 1'
#
loop_
_entity.id
_entity.type
_entity.pdbx_description
1 polymer ?
#
loop_
_entity_poly.entity_id
_entity_poly.type
_entity_poly.pdbx_seq_one_letter_code
_entity_poly.pdbx_strand_id
1 'polypeptide(L)'
;SPLWSNVDFQVPWNDFQNQENYDETISYFLIPGVEAHYTSAGYGLTHYLGNPHLLYRNSSVKFRQMTNGTAHTWMVGEVAGNYQPWGYPFNWRSLGTKLFNGPNSYGHPPWQGGHLLLAYGGVEFFSNETSPEILKRFAAAPPIPTAEQMAVPEKRFETVGFYWTEVALQSDPENNTSYFVRILKNQKQQLLQIEFYLSTRPTEQQERDRTQLPGYPRPDLLARIDSDTDLPEVLKSASMSNATTPEQFQSNLKTLESLQKQLLQK
;
A
#
# COMPACT_ATOMS: atom_id res chain seq x y z
N SER A 1 3.68 -11.57 -8.46
CA SER A 1 3.93 -10.14 -8.23
C SER A 1 5.43 -9.94 -8.06
N PRO A 2 6.05 -8.90 -8.65
CA PRO A 2 7.46 -8.59 -8.42
C PRO A 2 7.79 -8.34 -6.94
N LEU A 3 6.79 -8.00 -6.12
CA LEU A 3 6.94 -7.75 -4.68
C LEU A 3 6.97 -9.03 -3.83
N TRP A 4 6.46 -10.15 -4.35
CA TRP A 4 6.29 -11.39 -3.57
C TRP A 4 7.62 -11.91 -3.01
N SER A 5 8.68 -11.84 -3.81
CA SER A 5 10.00 -12.34 -3.44
C SER A 5 10.67 -11.54 -2.33
N ASN A 6 10.15 -10.35 -2.01
CA ASN A 6 10.73 -9.43 -1.04
C ASN A 6 9.92 -9.36 0.27
N VAL A 7 8.85 -10.16 0.40
CA VAL A 7 8.05 -10.23 1.62
C VAL A 7 8.59 -11.35 2.51
N ASP A 8 8.95 -11.03 3.75
CA ASP A 8 9.20 -12.01 4.78
C ASP A 8 7.86 -12.44 5.43
N PHE A 9 7.48 -13.69 5.19
CA PHE A 9 6.26 -14.30 5.74
C PHE A 9 6.41 -14.77 7.19
N GLN A 10 7.61 -14.72 7.76
CA GLN A 10 7.85 -15.08 9.16
C GLN A 10 7.54 -13.94 10.13
N VAL A 11 7.43 -12.70 9.63
CA VAL A 11 7.07 -11.52 10.41
C VAL A 11 5.69 -10.99 10.00
N PRO A 12 5.03 -10.20 10.86
CA PRO A 12 3.77 -9.55 10.49
C PRO A 12 3.88 -8.71 9.21
N TRP A 13 2.75 -8.55 8.50
CA TRP A 13 2.73 -7.74 7.27
C TRP A 13 3.19 -6.29 7.50
N ASN A 14 2.93 -5.73 8.69
CA ASN A 14 3.29 -4.37 9.05
C ASN A 14 4.63 -4.25 9.80
N ASP A 15 5.44 -5.32 9.79
CA ASP A 15 6.81 -5.29 10.30
C ASP A 15 7.69 -4.35 9.46
N PHE A 16 8.71 -3.77 10.09
CA PHE A 16 9.67 -2.88 9.44
C PHE A 16 10.34 -3.55 8.23
N GLN A 17 10.65 -4.85 8.31
CA GLN A 17 11.27 -5.61 7.22
C GLN A 17 10.39 -5.72 5.96
N ASN A 18 9.07 -5.66 6.13
CA ASN A 18 8.11 -5.76 5.04
C ASN A 18 7.63 -4.38 4.54
N GLN A 19 7.95 -3.33 5.26
CA GLN A 19 7.35 -2.03 5.06
C GLN A 19 7.66 -1.43 3.69
N GLU A 20 8.90 -1.56 3.21
CA GLU A 20 9.30 -1.00 1.92
C GLU A 20 8.44 -1.56 0.78
N ASN A 21 7.99 -2.81 0.90
CA ASN A 21 7.02 -3.37 -0.01
C ASN A 21 5.68 -2.64 0.15
N TYR A 22 5.12 -2.61 1.36
CA TYR A 22 3.73 -2.16 1.59
C TYR A 22 3.51 -0.64 1.61
N ASP A 23 4.55 0.17 1.57
CA ASP A 23 4.47 1.63 1.44
C ASP A 23 4.47 2.11 -0.03
N GLU A 24 4.59 1.19 -0.98
CA GLU A 24 4.52 1.49 -2.41
C GLU A 24 3.07 1.63 -2.89
N THR A 25 2.77 2.69 -3.65
CA THR A 25 1.53 2.78 -4.41
C THR A 25 1.63 1.98 -5.69
N ILE A 26 0.71 1.05 -5.88
CA ILE A 26 0.61 0.27 -7.11
C ILE A 26 -0.54 0.84 -7.91
N SER A 27 -0.25 1.48 -9.04
CA SER A 27 -1.26 2.19 -9.85
C SER A 27 -2.46 1.30 -10.23
N TYR A 28 -2.24 0.02 -10.51
CA TYR A 28 -3.30 -0.94 -10.84
C TYR A 28 -4.15 -1.38 -9.64
N PHE A 29 -3.79 -0.99 -8.42
CA PHE A 29 -4.61 -1.19 -7.22
C PHE A 29 -5.44 0.06 -6.89
N LEU A 30 -5.34 1.12 -7.67
CA LEU A 30 -6.00 2.39 -7.44
C LEU A 30 -7.06 2.64 -8.53
N ILE A 31 -8.26 3.01 -8.10
CA ILE A 31 -9.27 3.63 -8.97
C ILE A 31 -8.77 5.01 -9.45
N PRO A 32 -8.70 5.27 -10.77
CA PRO A 32 -8.32 6.57 -11.30
C PRO A 32 -9.22 7.70 -10.79
N GLY A 33 -8.62 8.82 -10.40
CA GLY A 33 -9.34 10.00 -9.89
C GLY A 33 -9.69 9.97 -8.40
N VAL A 34 -9.28 8.92 -7.66
CA VAL A 34 -9.35 8.89 -6.20
C VAL A 34 -8.00 9.32 -5.60
N GLU A 35 -7.98 10.42 -4.86
CA GLU A 35 -6.76 11.01 -4.28
C GLU A 35 -6.19 10.26 -3.05
N ALA A 36 -6.95 9.32 -2.49
CA ALA A 36 -6.55 8.57 -1.31
C ALA A 36 -5.52 7.49 -1.66
N HIS A 37 -4.22 7.76 -1.55
CA HIS A 37 -3.18 6.78 -1.91
C HIS A 37 -2.49 6.11 -0.72
N TYR A 38 -2.50 6.76 0.44
CA TYR A 38 -1.76 6.31 1.62
C TYR A 38 -2.62 6.36 2.89
N THR A 39 -2.26 5.52 3.85
CA THR A 39 -2.76 5.66 5.22
C THR A 39 -2.01 6.75 6.00
N SER A 40 -2.53 7.14 7.17
CA SER A 40 -1.82 7.98 8.14
C SER A 40 -0.51 7.38 8.68
N ALA A 41 -0.29 6.08 8.47
CA ALA A 41 0.96 5.38 8.79
C ALA A 41 1.88 5.18 7.57
N GLY A 42 1.50 5.69 6.39
CA GLY A 42 2.36 5.67 5.20
C GLY A 42 2.17 4.47 4.26
N TYR A 43 1.40 3.44 4.68
CA TYR A 43 1.12 2.29 3.83
C TYR A 43 0.32 2.65 2.58
N GLY A 44 0.71 2.08 1.44
CA GLY A 44 0.00 2.21 0.16
C GLY A 44 -1.36 1.50 0.19
N LEU A 45 -2.37 2.13 -0.39
CA LEU A 45 -3.75 1.64 -0.37
C LEU A 45 -4.10 0.73 -1.55
N THR A 46 -5.15 -0.07 -1.37
CA THR A 46 -5.94 -0.67 -2.46
C THR A 46 -7.35 -0.08 -2.47
N HIS A 47 -7.86 0.20 -3.67
CA HIS A 47 -9.24 0.62 -3.93
C HIS A 47 -10.14 -0.56 -4.31
N TYR A 48 -9.62 -1.78 -4.17
CA TYR A 48 -10.31 -3.02 -4.48
C TYR A 48 -10.26 -3.97 -3.29
N LEU A 49 -11.38 -4.58 -2.94
CA LEU A 49 -11.44 -5.59 -1.87
C LEU A 49 -12.10 -6.88 -2.33
N GLY A 50 -11.66 -7.98 -1.74
CA GLY A 50 -12.04 -9.33 -2.11
C GLY A 50 -13.42 -9.79 -1.63
N ASN A 51 -13.94 -10.80 -2.30
CA ASN A 51 -15.08 -11.58 -1.87
C ASN A 51 -14.70 -12.43 -0.65
N PRO A 52 -15.36 -12.26 0.51
CA PRO A 52 -15.07 -13.04 1.72
C PRO A 52 -15.35 -14.54 1.55
N HIS A 53 -16.07 -14.95 0.51
CA HIS A 53 -16.27 -16.36 0.19
C HIS A 53 -15.06 -17.01 -0.48
N LEU A 54 -14.17 -16.20 -1.06
CA LEU A 54 -12.98 -16.67 -1.79
C LEU A 54 -11.67 -16.27 -1.12
N LEU A 55 -11.59 -15.02 -0.65
CA LEU A 55 -10.41 -14.35 -0.14
C LEU A 55 -10.64 -14.07 1.35
N TYR A 56 -10.51 -15.10 2.17
CA TYR A 56 -10.64 -15.02 3.63
C TYR A 56 -9.39 -15.59 4.31
N ARG A 57 -9.35 -15.56 5.65
CA ARG A 57 -8.16 -15.98 6.39
C ARG A 57 -7.76 -17.42 6.03
N ASN A 58 -6.52 -17.58 5.56
CA ASN A 58 -5.95 -18.87 5.12
C ASN A 58 -6.81 -19.58 4.05
N SER A 59 -7.49 -18.83 3.19
CA SER A 59 -8.35 -19.41 2.14
C SER A 59 -7.54 -20.20 1.10
N SER A 60 -8.09 -21.34 0.67
CA SER A 60 -7.56 -22.14 -0.45
C SER A 60 -8.72 -22.68 -1.29
N VAL A 61 -9.52 -21.75 -1.84
CA VAL A 61 -10.71 -22.08 -2.63
C VAL A 61 -10.32 -22.56 -4.03
N LYS A 62 -10.94 -23.65 -4.49
CA LYS A 62 -10.76 -24.26 -5.81
C LYS A 62 -11.98 -23.99 -6.70
N PHE A 63 -11.79 -23.85 -8.01
CA PHE A 63 -12.88 -23.60 -8.97
C PHE A 63 -14.06 -24.59 -8.85
N ARG A 64 -13.79 -25.87 -8.59
CA ARG A 64 -14.84 -26.90 -8.39
C ARG A 64 -15.80 -26.61 -7.22
N GLN A 65 -15.41 -25.75 -6.28
CA GLN A 65 -16.23 -25.36 -5.13
C GLN A 65 -17.20 -24.22 -5.48
N MET A 66 -17.01 -23.57 -6.64
CA MET A 66 -17.91 -22.55 -7.18
C MET A 66 -19.08 -23.22 -7.90
N THR A 67 -19.97 -23.89 -7.15
CA THR A 67 -21.00 -24.77 -7.72
C THR A 67 -22.10 -24.03 -8.50
N ASN A 68 -22.21 -22.70 -8.34
CA ASN A 68 -23.05 -21.85 -9.20
C ASN A 68 -22.38 -21.44 -10.52
N GLY A 69 -21.14 -21.88 -10.74
CA GLY A 69 -20.31 -21.52 -11.89
C GLY A 69 -19.51 -20.24 -11.68
N THR A 70 -18.41 -20.12 -12.44
CA THR A 70 -17.48 -18.98 -12.36
C THR A 70 -18.08 -17.66 -12.84
N ALA A 71 -19.06 -17.71 -13.74
CA ALA A 71 -19.85 -16.54 -14.18
C ALA A 71 -20.73 -15.94 -13.09
N HIS A 72 -21.11 -16.72 -12.08
CA HIS A 72 -21.96 -16.27 -10.97
C HIS A 72 -21.18 -16.11 -9.66
N THR A 73 -19.85 -16.06 -9.75
CA THR A 73 -18.95 -15.94 -8.60
C THR A 73 -18.08 -14.71 -8.79
N TRP A 74 -18.31 -13.66 -8.01
CA TRP A 74 -17.46 -12.48 -8.00
C TRP A 74 -16.21 -12.72 -7.13
N MET A 75 -15.10 -12.07 -7.46
CA MET A 75 -13.81 -12.22 -6.78
C MET A 75 -13.38 -10.97 -6.04
N VAL A 76 -13.45 -9.84 -6.71
CA VAL A 76 -12.94 -8.56 -6.23
C VAL A 76 -13.85 -7.47 -6.78
N GLY A 77 -14.06 -6.41 -6.01
CA GLY A 77 -14.81 -5.25 -6.47
C GLY A 77 -14.17 -3.94 -6.05
N GLU A 78 -14.49 -2.89 -6.78
CA GLU A 78 -14.15 -1.51 -6.42
C GLU A 78 -14.87 -1.09 -5.15
N VAL A 79 -14.17 -0.45 -4.22
CA VAL A 79 -14.79 0.01 -2.96
C VAL A 79 -14.94 1.53 -2.93
N ALA A 80 -16.05 1.98 -2.33
CA ALA A 80 -16.42 3.39 -2.31
C ALA A 80 -15.64 4.21 -1.26
N GLY A 81 -14.88 3.54 -0.41
CA GLY A 81 -14.13 4.15 0.68
C GLY A 81 -13.74 3.12 1.74
N ASN A 82 -13.34 3.64 2.92
CA ASN A 82 -12.73 2.84 3.98
C ASN A 82 -11.65 1.92 3.39
N TYR A 83 -10.78 2.53 2.58
CA TYR A 83 -9.69 1.84 1.90
C TYR A 83 -8.75 1.19 2.92
N GLN A 84 -8.03 0.18 2.47
CA GLN A 84 -7.16 -0.60 3.32
C GLN A 84 -5.77 -0.66 2.66
N PRO A 85 -4.68 -0.78 3.45
CA PRO A 85 -3.37 -1.08 2.91
C PRO A 85 -3.44 -2.32 2.03
N TRP A 86 -2.84 -2.30 0.85
CA TRP A 86 -2.90 -3.47 -0.03
C TRP A 86 -2.20 -4.71 0.56
N GLY A 87 -1.27 -4.49 1.51
CA GLY A 87 -0.64 -5.55 2.32
C GLY A 87 -1.46 -6.08 3.49
N TYR A 88 -2.58 -5.45 3.83
CA TYR A 88 -3.37 -5.83 5.00
C TYR A 88 -4.02 -7.22 4.80
N PRO A 89 -3.84 -8.17 5.73
CA PRO A 89 -4.27 -9.56 5.52
C PRO A 89 -5.79 -9.77 5.62
N PHE A 90 -6.59 -8.71 5.80
CA PHE A 90 -8.06 -8.77 5.89
C PHE A 90 -8.73 -7.90 4.81
N ASN A 91 -8.16 -7.87 3.60
CA ASN A 91 -8.61 -7.06 2.45
C ASN A 91 -9.87 -7.61 1.75
N TRP A 92 -10.92 -7.91 2.51
CA TRP A 92 -12.23 -8.35 2.01
C TRP A 92 -13.38 -7.70 2.79
N ARG A 93 -14.57 -7.67 2.19
CA ARG A 93 -15.81 -7.31 2.89
C ARG A 93 -17.04 -7.87 2.18
N SER A 94 -18.17 -7.93 2.88
CA SER A 94 -19.43 -8.36 2.28
C SER A 94 -19.86 -7.43 1.13
N LEU A 95 -20.37 -8.00 0.04
CA LEU A 95 -20.90 -7.25 -1.11
C LEU A 95 -22.06 -6.33 -0.70
N GLY A 96 -22.83 -6.72 0.31
CA GLY A 96 -24.06 -6.04 0.71
C GLY A 96 -25.20 -6.25 -0.28
N THR A 97 -26.20 -5.37 -0.21
CA THR A 97 -27.43 -5.44 -1.01
C THR A 97 -27.60 -4.26 -1.96
N LYS A 98 -26.64 -3.34 -1.97
CA LYS A 98 -26.62 -2.14 -2.83
C LYS A 98 -25.19 -1.67 -3.01
N LEU A 99 -24.83 -1.35 -4.26
CA LEU A 99 -23.57 -0.69 -4.60
C LEU A 99 -23.72 0.83 -4.49
N PHE A 100 -22.60 1.53 -4.27
CA PHE A 100 -22.57 2.97 -4.11
C PHE A 100 -23.53 3.44 -2.99
N ASN A 101 -23.40 2.82 -1.82
CA ASN A 101 -24.21 3.07 -0.63
C ASN A 101 -23.35 3.48 0.57
N GLY A 102 -22.42 4.41 0.33
CA GLY A 102 -21.50 4.94 1.34
C GLY A 102 -20.16 4.18 1.43
N PRO A 103 -19.25 4.61 2.33
CA PRO A 103 -17.85 4.18 2.35
C PRO A 103 -17.63 2.70 2.71
N ASN A 104 -18.64 2.02 3.26
CA ASN A 104 -18.57 0.58 3.55
C ASN A 104 -18.97 -0.29 2.35
N SER A 105 -19.57 0.30 1.31
CA SER A 105 -20.06 -0.45 0.15
C SER A 105 -18.99 -0.61 -0.94
N TYR A 106 -19.27 -1.56 -1.84
CA TYR A 106 -18.64 -1.59 -3.16
C TYR A 106 -19.24 -0.52 -4.08
N GLY A 107 -18.45 0.00 -5.00
CA GLY A 107 -18.81 1.03 -5.97
C GLY A 107 -17.90 2.25 -5.93
N HIS A 108 -18.15 3.20 -6.82
CA HIS A 108 -17.43 4.46 -6.91
C HIS A 108 -18.40 5.57 -7.31
N PRO A 109 -18.40 6.72 -6.61
CA PRO A 109 -19.41 7.76 -6.82
C PRO A 109 -19.54 8.27 -8.25
N PRO A 110 -18.45 8.56 -8.98
CA PRO A 110 -18.51 8.99 -10.38
C PRO A 110 -19.26 8.05 -11.34
N TRP A 111 -19.26 6.74 -11.09
CA TRP A 111 -19.97 5.78 -11.96
C TRP A 111 -21.41 5.51 -11.53
N GLN A 112 -21.80 5.96 -10.32
CA GLN A 112 -23.09 5.61 -9.71
C GLN A 112 -23.34 4.09 -9.67
N GLY A 113 -22.29 3.33 -9.37
CA GLY A 113 -22.27 1.86 -9.43
C GLY A 113 -20.88 1.34 -9.10
N GLY A 114 -20.56 0.12 -9.50
CA GLY A 114 -19.24 -0.47 -9.32
C GLY A 114 -18.97 -1.62 -10.27
N HIS A 115 -17.69 -1.86 -10.55
CA HIS A 115 -17.23 -3.03 -11.28
C HIS A 115 -16.88 -4.16 -10.32
N LEU A 116 -17.29 -5.37 -10.70
CA LEU A 116 -16.91 -6.60 -10.05
C LEU A 116 -16.13 -7.47 -11.04
N LEU A 117 -14.96 -7.96 -10.62
CA LEU A 117 -14.25 -9.02 -11.30
C LEU A 117 -14.95 -10.34 -11.00
N LEU A 118 -15.32 -11.08 -12.03
CA LEU A 118 -15.93 -12.41 -11.93
C LEU A 118 -14.88 -13.51 -12.09
N ALA A 119 -15.14 -14.70 -11.53
CA ALA A 119 -14.17 -15.79 -11.45
C ALA A 119 -13.79 -16.41 -12.79
N TYR A 120 -14.50 -16.07 -13.87
CA TYR A 120 -14.11 -16.43 -15.24
C TYR A 120 -13.16 -15.43 -15.88
N GLY A 121 -12.81 -14.35 -15.18
CA GLY A 121 -11.86 -13.31 -15.63
C GLY A 121 -12.52 -12.08 -16.25
N GLY A 122 -13.83 -12.08 -16.47
CA GLY A 122 -14.56 -10.90 -16.95
C GLY A 122 -14.81 -9.88 -15.85
N VAL A 123 -14.88 -8.61 -16.23
CA VAL A 123 -15.27 -7.50 -15.35
C VAL A 123 -16.63 -6.99 -15.80
N GLU A 124 -17.58 -6.92 -14.88
CA GLU A 124 -18.93 -6.44 -15.16
C GLU A 124 -19.27 -5.23 -14.31
N PHE A 125 -19.97 -4.27 -14.92
CA PHE A 125 -20.50 -3.09 -14.23
C PHE A 125 -21.90 -3.37 -13.68
N PHE A 126 -22.11 -3.00 -12.42
CA PHE A 126 -23.39 -3.05 -11.74
C PHE A 126 -23.74 -1.62 -11.28
N SER A 127 -24.87 -1.10 -11.77
CA SER A 127 -25.35 0.23 -11.35
C SER A 127 -25.91 0.20 -9.92
N ASN A 128 -26.05 1.36 -9.30
CA ASN A 128 -26.77 1.56 -8.04
C ASN A 128 -28.28 1.19 -8.11
N GLU A 129 -28.82 0.95 -9.31
CA GLU A 129 -30.18 0.48 -9.58
C GLU A 129 -30.27 -1.05 -9.71
N THR A 130 -29.14 -1.75 -9.71
CA THR A 130 -29.10 -3.22 -9.75
C THR A 130 -30.01 -3.79 -8.67
N SER A 131 -30.89 -4.72 -9.06
CA SER A 131 -31.83 -5.35 -8.13
C SER A 131 -31.09 -5.93 -6.91
N PRO A 132 -31.51 -5.63 -5.67
CA PRO A 132 -30.92 -6.20 -4.47
C PRO A 132 -30.91 -7.74 -4.47
N GLU A 133 -31.85 -8.36 -5.18
CA GLU A 133 -31.91 -9.82 -5.32
C GLU A 133 -30.74 -10.39 -6.13
N ILE A 134 -30.28 -9.67 -7.15
CA ILE A 134 -29.09 -10.06 -7.92
C ILE A 134 -27.85 -10.02 -7.02
N LEU A 135 -27.66 -8.92 -6.28
CA LEU A 135 -26.52 -8.77 -5.36
C LEU A 135 -26.56 -9.79 -4.22
N LYS A 136 -27.74 -10.12 -3.68
CA LYS A 136 -27.91 -11.20 -2.70
C LYS A 136 -27.47 -12.56 -3.25
N ARG A 137 -27.80 -12.88 -4.52
CA ARG A 137 -27.37 -14.12 -5.16
C ARG A 137 -25.85 -14.21 -5.31
N PHE A 138 -25.20 -13.11 -5.71
CA PHE A 138 -23.74 -13.04 -5.75
C PHE A 138 -23.11 -13.13 -4.36
N ALA A 139 -23.68 -12.46 -3.37
CA ALA A 139 -23.20 -12.48 -1.98
C ALA A 139 -23.34 -13.86 -1.33
N ALA A 140 -24.34 -14.65 -1.74
CA ALA A 140 -24.59 -15.99 -1.21
C ALA A 140 -23.97 -17.12 -2.08
N ALA A 141 -23.26 -16.78 -3.16
CA ALA A 141 -22.72 -17.78 -4.08
C ALA A 141 -21.67 -18.67 -3.38
N PRO A 142 -21.71 -20.00 -3.59
CA PRO A 142 -20.77 -20.93 -2.98
C PRO A 142 -19.35 -20.80 -3.57
N PRO A 143 -18.30 -21.19 -2.82
CA PRO A 143 -18.36 -21.77 -1.48
C PRO A 143 -18.75 -20.74 -0.40
N ILE A 144 -19.36 -21.19 0.69
CA ILE A 144 -19.74 -20.35 1.84
C ILE A 144 -18.84 -20.74 3.02
N PRO A 145 -17.85 -19.91 3.39
CA PRO A 145 -17.00 -20.15 4.55
C PRO A 145 -17.78 -19.94 5.86
N THR A 146 -17.19 -20.35 6.98
CA THR A 146 -17.78 -20.06 8.29
C THR A 146 -17.68 -18.57 8.63
N ALA A 147 -18.54 -18.09 9.53
CA ALA A 147 -18.48 -16.71 10.01
C ALA A 147 -17.12 -16.37 10.64
N GLU A 148 -16.49 -17.32 11.32
CA GLU A 148 -15.16 -17.17 11.90
C GLU A 148 -14.07 -16.99 10.83
N GLN A 149 -14.16 -17.73 9.72
CA GLN A 149 -13.21 -17.61 8.61
C GLN A 149 -13.30 -16.24 7.93
N MET A 150 -14.51 -15.71 7.79
CA MET A 150 -14.77 -14.42 7.15
C MET A 150 -14.55 -13.22 8.07
N ALA A 151 -14.34 -13.45 9.37
CA ALA A 151 -14.21 -12.38 10.35
C ALA A 151 -13.05 -11.44 10.00
N VAL A 152 -13.32 -10.14 10.10
CA VAL A 152 -12.34 -9.08 9.92
C VAL A 152 -12.24 -8.27 11.22
N PRO A 153 -11.03 -7.80 11.60
CA PRO A 153 -10.89 -6.88 12.73
C PRO A 153 -11.69 -5.59 12.52
N GLU A 154 -12.12 -4.96 13.62
CA GLU A 154 -12.78 -3.65 13.58
C GLU A 154 -11.83 -2.49 13.21
N LYS A 155 -10.55 -2.80 12.96
CA LYS A 155 -9.52 -1.83 12.58
C LYS A 155 -10.00 -0.97 11.40
N ARG A 156 -9.78 0.34 11.53
CA ARG A 156 -9.97 1.33 10.48
C ARG A 156 -8.66 2.05 10.24
N PHE A 157 -8.47 2.49 9.00
CA PHE A 157 -7.32 3.26 8.59
C PHE A 157 -7.81 4.66 8.21
N GLU A 158 -7.06 5.67 8.60
CA GLU A 158 -7.25 7.02 8.07
C GLU A 158 -6.56 7.08 6.71
N THR A 159 -7.29 7.44 5.67
CA THR A 159 -6.83 7.28 4.28
C THR A 159 -6.88 8.56 3.45
N VAL A 160 -7.38 9.66 4.02
CA VAL A 160 -7.64 10.89 3.27
C VAL A 160 -6.56 11.93 3.54
N GLY A 161 -5.97 12.43 2.46
CA GLY A 161 -5.05 13.57 2.53
C GLY A 161 -3.68 13.22 3.12
N PHE A 162 -3.17 12.02 2.86
CA PHE A 162 -1.81 11.63 3.22
C PHE A 162 -0.98 11.40 1.97
N TYR A 163 0.26 11.89 1.98
CA TYR A 163 1.18 11.76 0.85
C TYR A 163 2.63 11.79 1.33
N TRP A 164 3.49 11.12 0.56
CA TRP A 164 4.92 11.16 0.74
C TRP A 164 5.53 12.28 -0.09
N THR A 165 6.47 13.02 0.49
CA THR A 165 7.39 13.91 -0.23
C THR A 165 8.81 13.47 -0.03
N GLU A 166 9.65 13.64 -1.05
CA GLU A 166 11.07 13.32 -0.97
C GLU A 166 11.91 14.58 -0.78
N VAL A 167 12.95 14.48 0.04
CA VAL A 167 14.00 15.48 0.18
C VAL A 167 15.33 14.81 -0.06
N ALA A 168 15.97 15.14 -1.18
CA ALA A 168 17.32 14.70 -1.48
C ALA A 168 18.31 15.30 -0.46
N LEU A 169 19.22 14.46 0.02
CA LEU A 169 20.35 14.88 0.85
C LEU A 169 21.59 15.08 -0.03
N GLN A 170 22.52 15.90 0.44
CA GLN A 170 23.76 16.14 -0.29
C GLN A 170 24.62 14.87 -0.27
N SER A 171 25.19 14.50 -1.41
CA SER A 171 26.19 13.45 -1.56
C SER A 171 27.20 13.88 -2.61
N ASP A 172 28.37 13.24 -2.62
CA ASP A 172 29.32 13.42 -3.70
C ASP A 172 28.70 12.94 -5.04
N PRO A 173 28.60 13.79 -6.07
CA PRO A 173 27.99 13.43 -7.36
C PRO A 173 28.76 12.33 -8.11
N GLU A 174 30.05 12.14 -7.80
CA GLU A 174 30.91 11.09 -8.36
C GLU A 174 30.72 9.76 -7.62
N ASN A 175 30.06 9.77 -6.46
CA ASN A 175 29.72 8.54 -5.75
C ASN A 175 28.50 7.86 -6.40
N ASN A 176 28.52 6.54 -6.44
CA ASN A 176 27.39 5.73 -6.89
C ASN A 176 26.25 5.67 -5.86
N THR A 177 26.40 6.33 -4.71
CA THR A 177 25.46 6.30 -3.60
C THR A 177 24.84 7.67 -3.40
N SER A 178 23.52 7.75 -3.42
CA SER A 178 22.74 8.92 -3.03
C SER A 178 21.89 8.62 -1.81
N TYR A 179 21.52 9.68 -1.11
CA TYR A 179 20.72 9.59 0.11
C TYR A 179 19.55 10.56 0.01
N PHE A 180 18.42 10.16 0.59
CA PHE A 180 17.25 11.02 0.65
C PHE A 180 16.41 10.63 1.85
N VAL A 181 15.46 11.50 2.20
CA VAL A 181 14.41 11.17 3.14
C VAL A 181 13.05 11.22 2.47
N ARG A 182 12.19 10.26 2.80
CA ARG A 182 10.76 10.33 2.55
C ARG A 182 10.08 10.89 3.79
N ILE A 183 9.15 11.81 3.57
CA ILE A 183 8.43 12.51 4.62
C ILE A 183 6.94 12.30 4.39
N LEU A 184 6.27 11.64 5.33
CA LEU A 184 4.83 11.48 5.32
C LEU A 184 4.19 12.74 5.87
N LYS A 185 3.28 13.33 5.10
CA LYS A 185 2.54 14.51 5.49
C LYS A 185 1.05 14.28 5.40
N ASN A 186 0.30 15.03 6.20
CA ASN A 186 -1.13 15.17 6.01
C ASN A 186 -1.47 16.41 5.15
N GLN A 187 -2.74 16.57 4.80
CA GLN A 187 -3.29 17.69 4.03
C GLN A 187 -3.01 19.09 4.63
N LYS A 188 -2.70 19.16 5.93
CA LYS A 188 -2.29 20.39 6.63
C LYS A 188 -0.78 20.62 6.59
N GLN A 189 -0.04 19.88 5.77
CA GLN A 189 1.43 19.90 5.66
C GLN A 189 2.16 19.46 6.95
N GLN A 190 1.47 18.83 7.91
CA GLN A 190 2.10 18.40 9.15
C GLN A 190 2.91 17.12 8.90
N LEU A 191 4.15 17.09 9.39
CA LEU A 191 5.01 15.92 9.33
C LEU A 191 4.56 14.85 10.33
N LEU A 192 4.36 13.63 9.82
CA LEU A 192 3.89 12.47 10.60
C LEU A 192 4.97 11.42 10.79
N GLN A 193 5.83 11.24 9.78
CA GLN A 193 6.88 10.23 9.76
C GLN A 193 8.00 10.68 8.82
N ILE A 194 9.23 10.34 9.17
CA ILE A 194 10.40 10.53 8.33
C ILE A 194 11.10 9.17 8.19
N GLU A 195 11.47 8.86 6.96
CA GLU A 195 12.20 7.64 6.60
C GLU A 195 13.45 8.01 5.84
N PHE A 196 14.56 7.43 6.25
CA PHE A 196 15.87 7.70 5.70
C PHE A 196 16.32 6.55 4.80
N TYR A 197 16.68 6.90 3.57
CA TYR A 197 16.95 5.95 2.51
C TYR A 197 18.33 6.13 1.90
N LEU A 198 18.85 5.00 1.42
CA LEU A 198 20.02 4.87 0.55
C LEU A 198 19.55 4.49 -0.85
N SER A 199 20.10 5.10 -1.89
CA SER A 199 19.95 4.61 -3.26
C SER A 199 21.30 4.41 -3.90
N THR A 200 21.50 3.27 -4.56
CA THR A 200 22.71 2.98 -5.33
C THR A 200 22.41 3.08 -6.82
N ARG A 201 23.30 3.73 -7.57
CA ARG A 201 23.20 3.78 -9.03
C ARG A 201 23.33 2.35 -9.57
N PRO A 202 22.39 1.88 -10.39
CA PRO A 202 22.52 0.59 -11.03
C PRO A 202 23.78 0.56 -11.91
N THR A 203 24.43 -0.60 -11.92
CA THR A 203 25.45 -0.91 -12.92
C THR A 203 24.84 -1.04 -14.32
N GLU A 204 25.63 -0.86 -15.38
CA GLU A 204 25.15 -1.03 -16.77
C GLU A 204 24.47 -2.39 -17.03
N GLN A 205 24.92 -3.44 -16.34
CA GLN A 205 24.30 -4.76 -16.45
C GLN A 205 22.92 -4.78 -15.79
N GLN A 206 22.80 -4.19 -14.60
CA GLN A 206 21.50 -4.04 -13.92
C GLN A 206 20.55 -3.14 -14.71
N GLU A 207 21.04 -2.11 -15.40
CA GLU A 207 20.21 -1.30 -16.29
C GLU A 207 19.68 -2.07 -17.50
N ARG A 208 20.48 -3.00 -18.06
CA ARG A 208 20.02 -3.90 -19.13
C ARG A 208 18.94 -4.85 -18.60
N ASP A 209 19.14 -5.38 -17.39
CA ASP A 209 18.21 -6.29 -16.74
C ASP A 209 16.94 -5.58 -16.19
N ARG A 210 16.96 -4.25 -15.96
CA ARG A 210 15.79 -3.44 -15.55
C ARG A 210 14.61 -3.55 -16.50
N THR A 211 14.85 -3.82 -17.78
CA THR A 211 13.77 -4.05 -18.76
C THR A 211 12.93 -5.29 -18.44
N GLN A 212 13.42 -6.19 -17.57
CA GLN A 212 12.75 -7.42 -17.14
C GLN A 212 12.15 -7.34 -15.73
N LEU A 213 12.54 -6.36 -14.91
CA LEU A 213 12.10 -6.20 -13.53
C LEU A 213 11.76 -4.72 -13.22
N PRO A 214 10.47 -4.32 -13.30
CA PRO A 214 10.04 -3.00 -12.90
C PRO A 214 10.42 -2.71 -11.43
N GLY A 215 11.13 -1.60 -11.19
CA GLY A 215 11.41 -1.10 -9.83
C GLY A 215 12.70 -1.59 -9.19
N TYR A 216 13.78 -1.84 -9.96
CA TYR A 216 15.11 -2.17 -9.43
C TYR A 216 16.17 -1.14 -9.88
N PRO A 217 17.23 -0.86 -9.09
CA PRO A 217 17.38 -1.17 -7.66
C PRO A 217 16.41 -0.32 -6.83
N ARG A 218 15.84 -0.93 -5.79
CA ARG A 218 15.03 -0.19 -4.83
C ARG A 218 15.93 0.51 -3.83
N PRO A 219 15.57 1.72 -3.38
CA PRO A 219 16.27 2.35 -2.28
C PRO A 219 16.13 1.55 -0.98
N ASP A 220 17.22 1.33 -0.26
CA ASP A 220 17.21 0.63 1.02
C ASP A 220 16.73 1.55 2.14
N LEU A 221 15.72 1.12 2.90
CA LEU A 221 15.28 1.83 4.11
C LEU A 221 16.30 1.62 5.23
N LEU A 222 17.02 2.67 5.59
CA LEU A 222 18.08 2.62 6.60
C LEU A 222 17.54 2.84 8.02
N ALA A 223 16.63 3.79 8.19
CA ALA A 223 16.06 4.13 9.49
C ALA A 223 14.72 4.87 9.37
N ARG A 224 13.90 4.75 10.42
CA ARG A 224 12.81 5.69 10.70
C ARG A 224 13.30 6.71 11.71
N ILE A 225 13.08 7.98 11.42
CA ILE A 225 13.45 9.08 12.31
C ILE A 225 12.21 9.47 13.11
N ASP A 226 12.32 9.35 14.43
CA ASP A 226 11.38 9.88 15.42
C ASP A 226 12.00 11.05 16.20
N SER A 227 11.30 11.57 17.22
CA SER A 227 11.77 12.71 18.01
C SER A 227 13.05 12.46 18.80
N ASP A 228 13.35 11.19 19.10
CA ASP A 228 14.41 10.79 20.04
C ASP A 228 15.58 10.12 19.32
N THR A 229 15.48 9.95 18.00
CA THR A 229 16.50 9.34 17.15
C THR A 229 17.81 10.12 17.21
N ASP A 230 18.92 9.43 17.51
CA ASP A 230 20.29 9.97 17.43
C ASP A 230 20.72 10.08 15.96
N LEU A 231 20.43 11.24 15.36
CA LEU A 231 20.74 11.52 13.96
C LEU A 231 22.24 11.37 13.63
N PRO A 232 23.18 11.92 14.43
CA PRO A 232 24.60 11.69 14.19
C PRO A 232 24.99 10.21 14.09
N GLU A 233 24.44 9.36 14.96
CA GLU A 233 24.75 7.92 14.93
C GLU A 233 24.13 7.23 13.72
N VAL A 234 22.86 7.51 13.40
CA VAL A 234 22.16 6.96 12.22
C VAL A 234 22.89 7.29 10.92
N LEU A 235 23.37 8.53 10.76
CA LEU A 235 24.08 8.92 9.55
C LEU A 235 25.46 8.26 9.43
N LYS A 236 26.13 8.02 10.57
CA LYS A 236 27.41 7.30 10.58
C LYS A 236 27.22 5.82 10.25
N SER A 237 26.23 5.16 10.86
CA SER A 237 25.95 3.74 10.61
C SER A 237 25.52 3.47 9.17
N ALA A 238 24.89 4.46 8.53
CA ALA A 238 24.50 4.43 7.12
C ALA A 238 25.66 4.63 6.12
N SER A 239 26.91 4.72 6.58
CA SER A 239 28.09 5.01 5.74
C SER A 239 28.01 6.34 4.97
N MET A 240 27.13 7.27 5.37
CA MET A 240 27.02 8.58 4.71
C MET A 240 28.31 9.39 4.83
N SER A 241 29.05 9.24 5.94
CA SER A 241 30.35 9.87 6.15
C SER A 241 31.38 9.52 5.07
N ASN A 242 31.24 8.38 4.39
CA ASN A 242 32.12 7.95 3.30
C ASN A 242 31.67 8.50 1.93
N ALA A 243 30.44 8.98 1.84
CA ALA A 243 29.80 9.44 0.61
C ALA A 243 29.55 10.95 0.58
N THR A 244 30.04 11.68 1.59
CA THR A 244 29.86 13.11 1.77
C THR A 244 31.15 13.77 2.22
N THR A 245 31.36 15.04 1.85
CA THR A 245 32.37 15.87 2.51
C THR A 245 31.92 16.24 3.93
N PRO A 246 32.82 16.66 4.83
CA PRO A 246 32.43 17.12 6.16
C PRO A 246 31.37 18.23 6.14
N GLU A 247 31.44 19.16 5.17
CA GLU A 247 30.45 20.23 5.01
C GLU A 247 29.09 19.70 4.56
N GLN A 248 29.07 18.77 3.61
CA GLN A 248 27.85 18.12 3.15
C GLN A 248 27.20 17.31 4.27
N PHE A 249 28.00 16.56 5.04
CA PHE A 249 27.52 15.80 6.20
C PHE A 249 26.85 16.74 7.22
N GLN A 250 27.51 17.84 7.59
CA GLN A 250 26.95 18.81 8.54
C GLN A 250 25.70 19.51 8.00
N SER A 251 25.62 19.77 6.68
CA SER A 251 24.43 20.31 6.02
C SER A 251 23.25 19.32 6.10
N ASN A 252 23.50 18.05 5.81
CA ASN A 252 22.51 16.98 5.91
C ASN A 252 22.01 16.81 7.34
N LEU A 253 22.93 16.79 8.32
CA LEU A 253 22.58 16.70 9.74
C LEU A 253 21.65 17.84 10.15
N LYS A 254 21.99 19.10 9.81
CA LYS A 254 21.14 20.27 10.09
C LYS A 254 19.76 20.16 9.43
N THR A 255 19.70 19.64 8.22
CA THR A 255 18.44 19.42 7.49
C THR A 255 17.57 18.42 8.25
N LEU A 256 18.13 17.30 8.67
CA LEU A 256 17.42 16.27 9.41
C LEU A 256 17.01 16.73 10.81
N GLU A 257 17.87 17.46 11.54
CA GLU A 257 17.51 18.06 12.83
C GLU A 257 16.33 19.03 12.69
N SER A 258 16.29 19.82 11.61
CA SER A 258 15.18 20.73 11.32
C SER A 258 13.88 19.97 11.05
N LEU A 259 13.94 18.87 10.29
CA LEU A 259 12.79 18.03 9.99
C LEU A 259 12.31 17.27 11.24
N GLN A 260 13.25 16.72 12.04
CA GLN A 260 12.96 16.01 13.28
C GLN A 260 12.23 16.91 14.29
N LYS A 261 12.63 18.18 14.41
CA LYS A 261 11.92 19.17 15.25
C LYS A 261 10.50 19.49 14.79
N GLN A 262 10.20 19.29 13.51
CA GLN A 262 8.87 19.53 12.93
C GLN A 262 7.97 18.30 13.00
N LEU A 263 8.50 17.11 13.33
CA LEU A 263 7.69 15.92 13.56
C LEU A 263 6.66 16.23 14.65
N LEU A 264 5.40 15.91 14.37
CA LEU A 264 4.39 15.87 15.41
C LEU A 264 4.85 14.87 16.48
N GLN A 265 5.04 15.37 17.70
CA GLN A 265 5.20 14.50 18.86
C GLN A 265 3.91 13.68 18.99
N LYS A 266 4.06 12.35 18.96
CA LYS A 266 2.94 11.42 19.10
C LYS A 266 2.46 11.34 20.54
#